data_AF-A0A7V9NFK9-F1
#
_entry.id   AF-A0A7V9NFK9-F1
#
_cell.length_a   1.000
_cell.length_b   1.000
_cell.length_c   1.000
_cell.angle_alpha   90.00
_cell.angle_beta   90.00
_cell.angle_gamma   90.00
#
_symmetry.space_group_name_H-M   'P 1'
#
loop_
_entity.id
_entity.type
_entity.pdbx_description
1 polymer ?
#
loop_
_entity_poly.entity_id
_entity_poly.type
_entity_poly.pdbx_seq_one_letter_code
_entity_poly.pdbx_strand_id
1 'polypeptide(L)'
;MSADPSTTADTSAATRLGVDVRRFPWMRPLAGSYAYDFESVSPLYAGDPRQPEAWREAARRVREHPRPRREVADCMAAQQARRGAPAGSRESASRLGDPGSVAVVTGQQAGAFGGPLFTLLKALTC
;
A
#
# COMPACT_ATOMS: atom_id res chain seq x y z
N MET A 1 -36.27 -25.65 20.04
CA MET A 1 -34.98 -26.23 19.60
C MET A 1 -35.11 -26.48 18.10
N SER A 2 -34.72 -25.51 17.28
CA SER A 2 -34.49 -25.72 15.84
C SER A 2 -33.49 -24.65 15.42
N ALA A 3 -32.33 -25.10 14.97
CA ALA A 3 -31.18 -24.28 14.67
C ALA A 3 -31.36 -23.58 13.32
N ASP A 4 -31.17 -22.27 13.29
CA ASP A 4 -30.89 -21.53 12.06
C ASP A 4 -29.49 -21.94 11.57
N PRO A 5 -29.33 -22.45 10.33
CA PRO A 5 -28.01 -22.69 9.78
C PRO A 5 -27.37 -21.35 9.46
N SER A 6 -26.26 -21.09 10.14
CA SER A 6 -25.38 -19.96 9.92
C SER A 6 -25.01 -19.85 8.44
N THR A 7 -25.40 -18.74 7.82
CA THR A 7 -24.89 -18.31 6.52
C THR A 7 -23.41 -18.04 6.67
N THR A 8 -22.60 -19.07 6.42
CA THR A 8 -21.16 -18.95 6.24
C THR A 8 -20.96 -18.05 5.02
N ALA A 9 -20.51 -16.82 5.25
CA ALA A 9 -20.15 -15.89 4.19
C ALA A 9 -18.99 -16.51 3.41
N ASP A 10 -19.32 -17.12 2.27
CA ASP A 10 -18.38 -17.68 1.32
C ASP A 10 -17.52 -16.52 0.80
N THR A 11 -16.35 -16.35 1.40
CA THR A 11 -15.38 -15.36 0.99
C THR A 11 -14.78 -15.89 -0.30
N SER A 12 -15.45 -15.60 -1.42
CA SER A 12 -14.97 -15.82 -2.78
C SER A 12 -13.48 -15.50 -2.84
N ALA A 13 -12.66 -16.55 -2.85
CA ALA A 13 -11.22 -16.42 -2.92
C ALA A 13 -10.90 -15.75 -4.27
N ALA A 14 -10.53 -14.48 -4.22
CA ALA A 14 -10.18 -13.73 -5.41
C ALA A 14 -9.09 -14.51 -6.18
N THR A 15 -9.41 -14.95 -7.39
CA THR A 15 -8.46 -15.66 -8.25
C THR A 15 -7.27 -14.76 -8.51
N ARG A 16 -6.11 -15.08 -7.90
CA ARG A 16 -4.87 -14.36 -8.13
C ARG A 16 -4.29 -14.82 -9.46
N LEU A 17 -4.41 -13.99 -10.50
CA LEU A 17 -3.73 -14.23 -11.76
C LEU A 17 -2.25 -13.85 -11.61
N GLY A 18 -1.37 -14.85 -11.58
CA GLY A 18 0.07 -14.64 -11.63
C GLY A 18 0.49 -14.18 -13.02
N VAL A 19 1.01 -12.95 -13.14
CA VAL A 19 1.59 -12.43 -14.39
C VAL A 19 3.11 -12.54 -14.31
N ASP A 20 3.73 -13.28 -15.23
CA ASP A 20 5.19 -13.27 -15.39
C ASP A 20 5.63 -12.03 -16.16
N VAL A 21 6.07 -10.99 -15.45
CA VAL A 21 6.43 -9.73 -16.09
C VAL A 21 7.65 -9.86 -17.00
N ARG A 22 8.51 -10.87 -16.82
CA ARG A 22 9.69 -11.06 -17.69
C ARG A 22 9.33 -11.44 -19.13
N ARG A 23 8.07 -11.83 -19.39
CA ARG A 23 7.56 -12.11 -20.73
C ARG A 23 7.38 -10.85 -21.59
N PHE A 24 7.42 -9.67 -20.97
CA PHE A 24 7.26 -8.41 -21.68
C PHE A 24 8.64 -7.84 -22.08
N PRO A 25 8.91 -7.58 -23.37
CA PRO A 25 10.24 -7.18 -23.85
C PRO A 25 10.68 -5.80 -23.34
N TRP A 26 9.74 -4.95 -22.91
CA TRP A 26 10.03 -3.64 -22.33
C TRP A 26 10.35 -3.68 -20.83
N MET A 27 10.27 -4.85 -20.18
CA MET A 27 10.58 -4.95 -18.76
C MET A 27 12.07 -4.81 -18.51
N ARG A 28 12.41 -3.87 -17.64
CA ARG A 28 13.81 -3.58 -17.29
C ARG A 28 14.38 -4.72 -16.43
N PRO A 29 15.65 -5.13 -16.63
CA PRO A 29 16.27 -6.22 -15.87
C PRO A 29 16.13 -6.06 -14.36
N LEU A 30 16.36 -4.85 -13.83
CA LEU A 30 16.22 -4.55 -12.40
C LEU A 30 14.81 -4.86 -11.86
N ALA A 31 13.76 -4.52 -12.60
CA ALA A 31 12.39 -4.80 -12.18
C ALA A 31 12.07 -6.31 -12.23
N GLY A 32 12.65 -7.02 -13.21
CA GLY A 32 12.58 -8.48 -13.29
C GLY A 32 13.29 -9.15 -12.11
N SER A 33 14.54 -8.77 -11.83
CA SER A 33 15.30 -9.30 -10.69
C SER A 33 14.61 -8.98 -9.37
N TYR A 34 14.13 -7.76 -9.16
CA TYR A 34 13.35 -7.42 -7.95
C TYR A 34 12.15 -8.34 -7.72
N ALA A 35 11.45 -8.75 -8.78
CA ALA A 35 10.26 -9.59 -8.68
C ALA A 35 10.55 -11.10 -8.54
N TYR A 36 11.62 -11.61 -9.19
CA TYR A 36 11.87 -13.06 -9.31
C TYR A 36 13.21 -13.54 -8.74
N ASP A 37 14.20 -12.68 -8.63
CA ASP A 37 15.56 -12.97 -8.18
C ASP A 37 16.07 -11.84 -7.28
N PHE A 38 15.40 -11.65 -6.14
CA PHE A 38 15.66 -10.50 -5.27
C PHE A 38 17.09 -10.53 -4.69
N GLU A 39 17.68 -11.71 -4.50
CA GLU A 39 19.01 -11.86 -3.90
C GLU A 39 20.07 -11.07 -4.68
N SER A 40 20.04 -11.12 -6.02
CA SER A 40 20.97 -10.40 -6.88
C SER A 40 20.88 -8.88 -6.79
N VAL A 41 19.75 -8.35 -6.29
CA VAL A 41 19.52 -6.90 -6.13
C VAL A 41 19.36 -6.48 -4.67
N SER A 42 19.50 -7.41 -3.73
CA SER A 42 19.26 -7.18 -2.30
C SER A 42 20.02 -5.98 -1.70
N PRO A 43 21.27 -5.65 -2.10
CA PRO A 43 21.96 -4.50 -1.54
C PRO A 43 21.31 -3.14 -1.86
N LEU A 44 20.42 -3.09 -2.85
CA LEU A 44 19.73 -1.86 -3.28
C LEU A 44 18.44 -1.59 -2.49
N TYR A 45 17.96 -2.55 -1.70
CA TYR A 45 16.63 -2.52 -1.09
C TYR A 45 16.67 -2.86 0.40
N ALA A 46 15.65 -2.39 1.13
CA ALA A 46 15.59 -2.51 2.58
C ALA A 46 15.07 -3.87 3.10
N GLY A 47 14.84 -4.83 2.21
CA GLY A 47 14.33 -6.17 2.50
C GLY A 47 13.57 -6.78 1.32
N ASP A 48 13.49 -8.12 1.29
CA ASP A 48 12.76 -8.86 0.25
C ASP A 48 11.24 -8.71 0.43
N PRO A 49 10.50 -8.15 -0.55
CA PRO A 49 9.05 -7.93 -0.42
C PRO A 49 8.25 -9.22 -0.31
N ARG A 50 8.82 -10.38 -0.65
CA ARG A 50 8.18 -11.70 -0.54
C ARG A 50 8.25 -12.27 0.88
N GLN A 51 9.13 -11.72 1.73
CA GLN A 51 9.33 -12.18 3.10
C GLN A 51 8.53 -11.31 4.08
N PRO A 52 7.52 -11.87 4.80
CA PRO A 52 6.73 -11.13 5.79
C PRO A 52 7.57 -10.44 6.87
N GLU A 53 8.70 -11.01 7.23
CA GLU A 53 9.64 -10.52 8.23
C GLU A 53 10.24 -9.17 7.81
N ALA A 54 10.52 -8.99 6.51
CA ALA A 54 11.01 -7.71 5.97
C ALA A 54 9.99 -6.58 6.20
N TRP A 55 8.70 -6.88 6.05
CA TRP A 55 7.61 -5.92 6.32
C TRP A 55 7.47 -5.62 7.81
N ARG A 56 7.55 -6.64 8.68
CA ARG A 56 7.51 -6.43 10.14
C ARG A 56 8.66 -5.55 10.60
N GLU A 57 9.85 -5.78 10.06
CA GLU A 57 11.05 -5.00 10.36
C GLU A 57 10.96 -3.56 9.81
N ALA A 58 10.47 -3.37 8.59
CA ALA A 58 10.20 -2.04 8.05
C ALA A 58 9.19 -1.27 8.93
N ALA A 59 8.09 -1.92 9.34
CA ALA A 59 7.08 -1.31 10.20
C ALA A 59 7.64 -0.98 11.59
N ARG A 60 8.50 -1.84 12.16
CA ARG A 60 9.22 -1.59 13.41
C ARG A 60 10.08 -0.33 13.32
N ARG A 61 10.95 -0.24 12.30
CA ARG A 61 11.81 0.93 12.04
C ARG A 61 11.01 2.23 11.91
N VAL A 62 9.87 2.20 11.22
CA VAL A 62 8.99 3.37 11.05
C VAL A 62 8.36 3.81 12.37
N ARG A 63 7.99 2.88 13.26
CA ARG A 63 7.42 3.20 14.58
C ARG A 63 8.46 3.71 15.57
N GLU A 64 9.66 3.17 15.54
CA GLU A 64 10.76 3.56 16.43
C GLU A 64 11.34 4.93 16.10
N HIS A 65 11.20 5.39 14.85
CA HIS A 65 11.69 6.69 14.43
C HIS A 65 10.73 7.82 14.83
N PRO A 66 11.17 8.83 15.61
CA PRO A 66 10.34 9.98 15.96
C PRO A 66 9.89 10.74 14.72
N ARG A 67 8.58 11.01 14.62
CA ARG A 67 7.97 11.78 13.53
C ARG A 67 6.92 12.73 14.11
N PRO A 68 6.69 13.91 13.50
CA PRO A 68 5.63 14.82 13.89
C PRO A 68 4.25 14.29 13.42
N ARG A 69 3.85 13.12 13.94
CA ARG A 69 2.66 12.36 13.47
C ARG A 69 1.37 13.16 13.57
N ARG A 70 1.17 13.86 14.69
CA ARG A 70 0.00 14.71 14.92
C ARG A 70 -0.06 15.86 13.92
N GLU A 71 1.05 16.57 13.72
CA GLU A 71 1.11 17.69 12.75
C GLU A 71 0.81 17.23 11.32
N VAL A 72 1.32 16.05 10.93
CA VAL A 72 1.02 15.46 9.62
C VAL A 72 -0.47 15.07 9.52
N ALA A 73 -1.02 14.42 10.55
CA ALA A 73 -2.44 14.04 10.58
C ALA A 73 -3.36 15.27 10.51
N ASP A 74 -3.05 16.33 11.25
CA ASP A 74 -3.81 17.57 11.28
C ASP A 74 -3.74 18.31 9.93
N CYS A 75 -2.54 18.38 9.34
CA CYS A 75 -2.35 18.94 8.00
C CYS A 75 -3.17 18.16 6.95
N MET A 76 -3.11 16.83 6.99
CA MET A 76 -3.88 15.98 6.09
C MET A 76 -5.39 16.15 6.28
N ALA A 77 -5.86 16.18 7.53
CA ALA A 77 -7.26 16.39 7.86
C ALA A 77 -7.78 17.74 7.33
N ALA A 78 -7.01 18.81 7.51
CA ALA A 78 -7.35 20.13 6.99
C ALA A 78 -7.44 20.15 5.45
N GLN A 79 -6.51 19.48 4.76
CA GLN A 79 -6.53 19.38 3.29
C GLN A 79 -7.73 18.56 2.80
N GLN A 80 -8.04 17.43 3.45
CA GLN A 80 -9.17 16.57 3.10
C GLN A 80 -10.51 17.28 3.33
N ALA A 81 -10.64 18.05 4.42
CA ALA A 81 -11.81 18.87 4.71
C ALA A 81 -12.04 19.92 3.63
N ARG A 82 -10.99 20.67 3.26
CA ARG A 82 -11.05 21.69 2.19
C ARG A 82 -11.46 21.14 0.82
N ARG A 83 -11.20 19.84 0.57
CA ARG A 83 -11.52 19.15 -0.69
C ARG A 83 -12.84 18.38 -0.64
N GLY A 84 -13.59 18.45 0.45
CA GLY A 84 -14.85 17.73 0.60
C GLY A 84 -14.69 16.21 0.58
N ALA A 85 -13.54 15.69 1.03
CA ALA A 85 -13.22 14.27 0.89
C ALA A 85 -14.20 13.35 1.64
N PRO A 86 -14.38 12.09 1.22
CA PRO A 86 -15.26 11.12 1.89
C PRO A 86 -14.86 10.84 3.34
N ALA A 87 -15.81 10.37 4.15
CA ALA A 87 -15.60 10.08 5.57
C ALA A 87 -14.44 9.09 5.81
N GLY A 88 -14.36 8.01 5.02
CA GLY A 88 -13.28 7.02 5.15
C GLY A 88 -11.87 7.60 4.91
N SER A 89 -11.73 8.57 4.01
CA SER A 89 -10.45 9.28 3.81
C SER A 89 -10.07 10.14 5.01
N ARG A 90 -11.05 10.77 5.67
CA ARG A 90 -10.83 11.60 6.87
C ARG A 90 -10.47 10.75 8.08
N GLU A 91 -11.15 9.61 8.26
CA GLU A 91 -10.83 8.64 9.30
C GLU A 91 -9.43 8.04 9.09
N SER A 92 -9.07 7.72 7.85
CA SER A 92 -7.72 7.22 7.55
C SER A 92 -6.64 8.26 7.86
N ALA A 93 -6.91 9.55 7.60
CA ALA A 93 -5.99 10.64 7.94
C ALA A 93 -5.82 10.82 9.45
N SER A 94 -6.89 10.70 10.26
CA SER A 94 -6.79 10.83 11.71
C SER A 94 -5.97 9.69 12.34
N ARG A 95 -6.07 8.47 11.80
CA ARG A 95 -5.27 7.32 12.23
C ARG A 95 -3.76 7.54 12.10
N LEU A 96 -3.29 8.45 11.23
CA LEU A 96 -1.86 8.76 11.11
C LEU A 96 -1.24 9.35 12.38
N GLY A 97 -2.06 9.95 13.25
CA GLY A 97 -1.63 10.48 14.55
C GLY A 97 -1.28 9.41 15.58
N ASP A 98 -1.74 8.16 15.40
CA ASP A 98 -1.45 7.03 16.28
C ASP A 98 0.02 6.58 16.14
N PRO A 99 0.79 6.45 17.24
CA PRO A 99 2.14 5.90 17.23
C PRO A 99 2.26 4.50 16.61
N GLY A 100 1.21 3.68 16.70
CA GLY A 100 1.15 2.33 16.15
C GLY A 100 0.93 2.29 14.64
N SER A 101 0.44 3.38 14.04
CA SER A 101 0.08 3.42 12.61
C SER A 101 1.30 3.39 11.70
N VAL A 102 1.13 2.70 10.57
CA VAL A 102 2.02 2.73 9.41
C VAL A 102 1.17 2.94 8.16
N ALA A 103 1.76 3.54 7.13
CA ALA A 103 1.07 3.81 5.86
C ALA A 103 1.88 3.25 4.70
N VAL A 104 1.18 2.68 3.71
CA VAL A 104 1.75 2.41 2.38
C VAL A 104 1.66 3.71 1.59
N VAL A 105 2.78 4.18 1.07
CA VAL A 105 2.87 5.48 0.38
C VAL A 105 3.33 5.26 -1.05
N THR A 106 2.61 5.85 -1.99
CA THR A 106 2.98 5.95 -3.40
C THR A 106 2.80 7.38 -3.89
N GLY A 107 3.26 7.67 -5.10
CA GLY A 107 3.20 9.00 -5.66
C GLY A 107 3.08 9.01 -7.18
N GLN A 108 2.44 10.06 -7.68
CA GLN A 108 2.42 10.41 -9.09
C GLN A 108 2.26 11.92 -9.28
N GLN A 109 2.76 12.44 -10.40
CA GLN A 109 2.49 13.81 -10.84
C GLN A 109 0.99 14.01 -11.10
N ALA A 110 0.47 15.20 -10.77
CA ALA A 110 -0.92 15.56 -11.02
C ALA A 110 -1.13 15.86 -12.52
N GLY A 111 -1.44 14.83 -13.30
CA GLY A 111 -1.83 14.97 -14.70
C GLY A 111 -3.27 15.43 -14.86
N ALA A 112 -3.56 16.20 -15.91
CA ALA A 112 -4.93 16.56 -16.27
C ALA A 112 -5.81 15.30 -16.38
N PHE A 113 -7.05 15.38 -15.89
CA PHE A 113 -8.01 14.27 -15.89
C PHE A 113 -7.53 12.97 -15.22
N GLY A 114 -6.64 13.07 -14.23
CA GLY A 114 -6.08 11.90 -13.52
C GLY A 114 -4.82 11.33 -14.17
N GLY A 115 -4.37 11.91 -15.28
CA GLY A 115 -3.15 11.52 -15.98
C GLY A 115 -3.26 10.12 -16.59
N PRO A 116 -2.14 9.40 -16.73
CA PRO A 116 -2.14 8.06 -17.32
C PRO A 116 -2.83 7.03 -16.40
N LEU A 117 -3.40 5.98 -17.00
CA LEU A 117 -4.17 4.95 -16.29
C LEU A 117 -3.43 4.31 -15.10
N PHE A 118 -2.10 4.18 -15.19
CA PHE A 118 -1.31 3.60 -14.11
C PHE A 118 -1.43 4.40 -12.80
N THR A 119 -1.83 5.68 -12.83
CA THR A 119 -2.07 6.49 -11.63
C THR A 119 -3.18 5.87 -10.78
N LEU A 120 -4.29 5.49 -11.42
CA LEU A 120 -5.41 4.82 -10.75
C LEU A 120 -5.02 3.41 -10.30
N LEU A 121 -4.31 2.67 -11.15
CA LEU A 121 -3.86 1.31 -10.80
C LEU A 121 -2.92 1.32 -9.59
N LYS A 122 -2.05 2.32 -9.46
CA LYS A 122 -1.21 2.51 -8.26
C LYS A 122 -2.03 2.81 -7.01
N ALA A 123 -3.09 3.61 -7.13
CA ALA A 123 -3.95 3.93 -6.00
C ALA A 123 -4.73 2.69 -5.51
N LEU A 124 -5.12 1.78 -6.40
CA LEU A 124 -5.81 0.54 -6.05
C LEU A 124 -4.91 -0.50 -5.39
N THR A 125 -3.60 -0.45 -5.61
CA THR A 125 -2.64 -1.40 -5.04
C THR A 125 -1.99 -0.91 -3.75
N CYS A 126 -2.39 0.26 -3.24
CA CYS A 126 -1.88 0.86 -2.00
C CYS A 126 -2.97 0.99 -0.93
#